data_AF-A0A533TSC3-F1
#
_entry.id   AF-A0A533TSC3-F1
#
_cell.length_a   1.000
_cell.length_b   1.000
_cell.length_c   1.000
_cell.angle_alpha   90.00
_cell.angle_beta   90.00
_cell.angle_gamma   90.00
#
_symmetry.space_group_name_H-M   'P 1'
#
loop_
_entity.id
_entity.type
_entity.pdbx_description
1 polymer ?
#
loop_
_entity_poly.entity_id
_entity_poly.type
_entity_poly.pdbx_seq_one_letter_code
_entity_poly.pdbx_strand_id
1 'polypeptide(L)'
;ARSIVEVSRETGINDQTIRNWIKQSESSNLPDGSHESSPRFMTPKEKYQLVLEAAGIEDEQLGAFLRERGLHSEHLTLWDQELREMVEQKTDQKDQKLKALQKQVRELEKELHRKEKALAEAAALLMLKKKLSGLMQDHEDD
;
A
#
# COMPACT_ATOMS: atom_id res chain seq x y z
N ALA A 1 -27.88 -14.56 17.14
CA ALA A 1 -27.19 -15.51 16.24
C ALA A 1 -27.85 -16.87 16.39
N ARG A 2 -28.24 -17.54 15.30
CA ARG A 2 -28.78 -18.92 15.35
C ARG A 2 -27.68 -19.90 15.71
N SER A 3 -28.02 -21.00 16.37
CA SER A 3 -27.02 -22.01 16.73
C SER A 3 -26.77 -22.98 15.57
N ILE A 4 -25.56 -23.55 15.47
CA ILE A 4 -25.23 -24.51 14.41
C ILE A 4 -26.14 -25.75 14.47
N VAL A 5 -26.53 -26.16 15.68
CA VAL A 5 -27.43 -27.31 15.94
C VAL A 5 -28.83 -27.05 15.41
N GLU A 6 -29.33 -25.82 15.56
CA GLU A 6 -30.63 -25.39 15.04
C GLU A 6 -30.64 -25.43 13.50
N VAL A 7 -29.61 -24.86 12.86
CA VAL A 7 -29.47 -24.86 11.40
C VAL A 7 -29.34 -26.28 10.85
N SER A 8 -28.61 -27.16 11.54
CA SER A 8 -28.47 -28.58 11.18
C SER A 8 -29.81 -29.31 11.18
N ARG A 9 -30.63 -29.10 12.21
CA ARG A 9 -31.98 -29.71 12.29
C ARG A 9 -32.92 -29.20 11.20
N GLU A 10 -32.86 -27.91 10.88
CA GLU A 10 -33.72 -27.31 9.84
C GLU A 10 -33.33 -27.78 8.44
N THR A 11 -32.03 -27.89 8.16
CA THR A 11 -31.50 -28.14 6.82
C THR A 11 -31.20 -29.62 6.55
N GLY A 12 -31.14 -30.46 7.59
CA GLY A 12 -30.69 -31.84 7.50
C GLY A 12 -29.19 -31.99 7.21
N ILE A 13 -28.43 -30.89 7.26
CA ILE A 13 -26.99 -30.88 7.02
C ILE A 13 -26.28 -31.13 8.35
N ASN A 14 -25.38 -32.10 8.39
CA ASN A 14 -24.61 -32.44 9.58
C ASN A 14 -23.86 -31.22 10.16
N ASP A 15 -23.94 -31.03 11.48
CA ASP A 15 -23.23 -30.00 12.25
C ASP A 15 -21.76 -29.84 11.84
N GLN A 16 -21.06 -30.96 11.59
CA GLN A 16 -19.66 -30.95 11.22
C GLN A 16 -19.43 -30.33 9.83
N THR A 17 -20.33 -30.55 8.89
CA THR A 17 -20.28 -29.94 7.55
C THR A 17 -20.47 -28.44 7.64
N ILE A 18 -21.44 -27.98 8.44
CA ILE A 18 -21.69 -26.55 8.67
C ILE A 18 -20.47 -25.88 9.33
N ARG A 19 -19.87 -26.52 10.34
CA ARG A 19 -18.63 -26.03 10.98
C ARG A 19 -17.46 -25.95 10.00
N ASN A 20 -17.33 -26.95 9.13
CA ASN A 20 -16.29 -26.96 8.11
C ASN A 20 -16.48 -25.81 7.12
N TRP A 21 -17.71 -25.54 6.67
CA TRP A 21 -18.00 -24.41 5.78
C TRP A 21 -17.74 -23.06 6.42
N ILE A 22 -18.11 -22.86 7.70
CA ILE A 22 -17.78 -21.63 8.44
C ILE A 22 -16.27 -21.46 8.55
N LYS A 23 -15.53 -22.53 8.90
CA LYS A 23 -14.07 -22.48 8.97
C LYS A 23 -13.43 -22.20 7.61
N GLN A 24 -14.04 -22.70 6.53
CA GLN A 24 -13.56 -22.51 5.17
C GLN A 24 -13.85 -21.10 4.63
N SER A 25 -14.96 -20.48 5.06
CA SER A 25 -15.27 -19.08 4.75
C SER A 25 -14.41 -18.11 5.55
N GLU A 26 -14.08 -18.43 6.80
CA GLU A 26 -13.14 -17.65 7.63
C GLU A 26 -11.70 -17.73 7.11
N SER A 27 -11.32 -18.85 6.47
CA SER A 27 -9.96 -19.04 5.93
C SER A 27 -9.76 -18.51 4.50
N SER A 28 -10.70 -17.73 3.95
CA SER A 28 -10.59 -17.08 2.64
C SER A 28 -10.16 -18.04 1.50
N ASN A 29 -10.52 -19.32 1.61
CA ASN A 29 -10.14 -20.38 0.66
C ASN A 29 -11.36 -21.22 0.24
N LEU A 30 -12.48 -20.54 -0.02
CA LEU A 30 -13.42 -21.02 -1.03
C LEU A 30 -12.85 -20.58 -2.39
N PRO A 31 -12.48 -21.50 -3.29
CA PRO A 31 -12.63 -21.23 -4.71
C PRO A 31 -14.13 -21.15 -4.95
N ASP A 32 -14.70 -19.97 -4.70
CA ASP A 32 -16.05 -19.68 -5.10
C ASP A 32 -16.02 -19.63 -6.63
N GLY A 33 -16.49 -20.70 -7.27
CA GLY A 33 -16.59 -20.83 -8.72
C GLY A 33 -17.52 -19.82 -9.40
N SER A 34 -17.91 -18.74 -8.70
CA SER A 34 -18.69 -17.62 -9.22
C SER A 34 -18.04 -16.24 -8.98
N HIS A 35 -17.02 -16.12 -8.13
CA HIS A 35 -16.42 -14.83 -7.77
C HIS A 35 -15.10 -14.51 -8.48
N GLU A 36 -14.43 -15.49 -9.08
CA GLU A 36 -13.15 -15.26 -9.76
C GLU A 36 -13.28 -14.41 -11.05
N SER A 37 -14.51 -14.11 -11.49
CA SER A 37 -14.78 -13.26 -12.66
C SER A 37 -15.79 -12.15 -12.40
N SER A 38 -16.14 -11.84 -11.15
CA SER A 38 -17.07 -10.74 -10.89
C SER A 38 -16.41 -9.40 -11.23
N PRO A 39 -17.09 -8.51 -11.99
CA PRO A 39 -16.59 -7.17 -12.31
C PRO A 39 -16.21 -6.34 -11.07
N ARG A 40 -16.79 -6.69 -9.91
CA ARG A 40 -16.54 -6.03 -8.61
C ARG A 40 -15.20 -6.40 -7.97
N PHE A 41 -14.65 -7.57 -8.25
CA PHE A 41 -13.41 -8.06 -7.63
C PHE A 41 -12.18 -7.94 -8.54
N MET A 42 -12.37 -7.41 -9.76
CA MET A 42 -11.28 -7.20 -10.71
C MET A 42 -10.31 -6.12 -10.23
N THR A 43 -9.02 -6.44 -10.35
CA THR A 43 -7.93 -5.50 -10.07
C THR A 43 -7.92 -4.36 -11.10
N PRO A 44 -7.37 -3.17 -10.76
CA PRO A 44 -7.24 -2.08 -11.72
C PRO A 44 -6.47 -2.46 -12.99
N LYS A 45 -5.52 -3.39 -12.89
CA LYS A 45 -4.75 -3.89 -14.04
C LYS A 45 -5.64 -4.69 -15.00
N GLU A 46 -6.49 -5.57 -14.47
CA GLU A 46 -7.43 -6.38 -15.26
C GLU A 46 -8.50 -5.50 -15.91
N LYS A 47 -9.06 -4.54 -15.14
CA LYS A 47 -10.00 -3.54 -15.67
C LYS A 47 -9.39 -2.78 -16.85
N TYR A 48 -8.15 -2.31 -16.71
CA TYR A 48 -7.44 -1.61 -17.78
C TYR A 48 -7.25 -2.47 -19.02
N GLN A 49 -6.84 -3.73 -18.85
CA GLN A 49 -6.67 -4.65 -19.97
C GLN A 49 -7.99 -4.88 -20.71
N LEU A 50 -9.10 -5.05 -19.98
CA LEU A 50 -10.43 -5.23 -20.58
C LEU A 50 -10.91 -3.99 -21.33
N VAL A 51 -10.69 -2.80 -20.77
CA VAL A 51 -11.00 -1.53 -21.46
C VAL A 51 -10.18 -1.39 -22.74
N LEU A 52 -8.90 -1.76 -22.71
CA LEU A 52 -8.02 -1.71 -23.88
C LEU A 52 -8.43 -2.73 -24.95
N GLU A 53 -8.74 -3.97 -24.55
CA GLU A 53 -9.26 -5.01 -25.45
C GLU A 53 -10.57 -4.56 -26.10
N ALA A 54 -11.50 -4.02 -25.30
CA ALA A 54 -12.78 -3.52 -25.79
C ALA A 54 -12.62 -2.37 -26.80
N ALA A 55 -11.64 -1.48 -26.60
CA ALA A 55 -11.37 -0.37 -27.52
C ALA A 55 -10.82 -0.81 -28.88
N GLY A 56 -10.26 -2.02 -28.98
CA GLY A 56 -9.77 -2.60 -30.24
C GLY A 56 -10.78 -3.46 -30.99
N ILE A 57 -11.97 -3.66 -30.45
CA ILE A 57 -13.04 -4.49 -31.02
C ILE A 57 -14.03 -3.60 -31.77
N GLU A 58 -14.52 -4.07 -32.91
CA GLU A 58 -15.55 -3.39 -33.70
C GLU A 58 -16.91 -3.38 -32.96
N ASP A 59 -17.72 -2.34 -33.14
CA ASP A 59 -18.95 -2.14 -32.37
C ASP A 59 -19.94 -3.32 -32.48
N GLU A 60 -19.99 -3.99 -33.63
CA GLU A 60 -20.83 -5.16 -33.87
C GLU A 60 -20.42 -6.38 -33.03
N GLN A 61 -19.12 -6.50 -32.72
CA GLN A 61 -18.55 -7.62 -31.96
C GLN A 61 -18.44 -7.32 -30.46
N LEU A 62 -18.42 -6.04 -30.08
CA LEU A 62 -18.26 -5.58 -28.71
C LEU A 62 -19.35 -6.15 -27.78
N GLY A 63 -20.60 -6.21 -28.24
CA GLY A 63 -21.70 -6.76 -27.46
C GLY A 63 -21.53 -8.26 -27.15
N ALA A 64 -20.96 -9.05 -28.08
CA ALA A 64 -20.69 -10.47 -27.86
C ALA A 64 -19.54 -10.67 -26.88
N PHE A 65 -18.45 -9.90 -27.06
CA PHE A 65 -17.29 -9.88 -26.17
C PHE A 65 -17.68 -9.56 -24.71
N LEU A 66 -18.51 -8.55 -24.50
CA LEU A 66 -18.97 -8.16 -23.17
C LEU A 66 -19.79 -9.28 -22.51
N ARG A 67 -20.72 -9.90 -23.24
CA ARG A 67 -21.55 -10.99 -22.70
C ARG A 67 -20.73 -12.23 -22.34
N GLU A 68 -19.74 -12.60 -23.15
CA GLU A 68 -18.85 -13.74 -22.86
C GLU A 68 -18.11 -13.56 -21.53
N ARG A 69 -17.76 -12.31 -21.21
CA ARG A 69 -17.04 -11.94 -19.98
C ARG A 69 -17.96 -11.54 -18.83
N GLY A 70 -19.28 -11.62 -18.99
CA GLY A 70 -20.24 -11.21 -17.96
C GLY A 70 -20.22 -9.70 -17.68
N LEU A 71 -19.88 -8.89 -18.68
CA LEU A 71 -19.73 -7.44 -18.58
C LEU A 71 -20.87 -6.68 -19.27
N HIS A 72 -21.11 -5.46 -18.78
CA HIS A 72 -21.99 -4.48 -19.40
C HIS A 72 -21.17 -3.29 -19.90
N SER A 73 -21.66 -2.57 -20.92
CA SER A 73 -20.97 -1.40 -21.48
C SER A 73 -20.72 -0.32 -20.44
N GLU A 74 -21.63 -0.16 -19.48
CA GLU A 74 -21.48 0.77 -18.34
C GLU A 74 -20.24 0.46 -17.48
N HIS A 75 -19.83 -0.81 -17.38
CA HIS A 75 -18.61 -1.18 -16.65
C HIS A 75 -17.37 -0.61 -17.33
N LEU A 76 -17.30 -0.63 -18.67
CA LEU A 76 -16.17 -0.06 -19.39
C LEU A 76 -16.07 1.44 -19.18
N THR A 77 -17.20 2.16 -19.27
CA THR A 77 -17.22 3.62 -19.05
C THR A 77 -16.82 3.98 -17.63
N LEU A 78 -17.31 3.23 -16.64
CA LEU A 78 -17.00 3.46 -15.24
C LEU A 78 -15.53 3.15 -14.94
N TRP A 79 -14.99 2.06 -15.49
CA TRP A 79 -13.58 1.71 -15.30
C TRP A 79 -12.63 2.68 -15.99
N ASP A 80 -12.96 3.19 -17.18
CA ASP A 80 -12.16 4.24 -17.82
C ASP A 80 -12.08 5.49 -16.94
N GLN A 81 -13.20 5.91 -16.35
CA GLN A 81 -13.24 7.04 -15.40
C GLN A 81 -12.43 6.75 -14.14
N GLU A 82 -12.66 5.60 -13.47
CA GLU A 82 -11.93 5.18 -12.29
C GLU A 82 -10.41 5.17 -12.53
N LEU A 83 -9.97 4.62 -13.68
CA LEU A 83 -8.56 4.53 -14.03
C LEU A 83 -7.93 5.91 -14.26
N ARG A 84 -8.66 6.84 -14.90
CA ARG A 84 -8.20 8.23 -15.08
C ARG A 84 -8.05 8.94 -13.75
N GLU A 85 -9.07 8.87 -12.89
CA GLU A 85 -9.05 9.49 -11.57
C GLU A 85 -7.92 8.92 -10.69
N MET A 86 -7.69 7.60 -10.75
CA MET A 86 -6.60 6.95 -10.03
C MET A 86 -5.23 7.47 -10.44
N VAL A 87 -5.03 7.80 -11.73
CA VAL A 87 -3.76 8.37 -12.21
C VAL A 87 -3.59 9.78 -11.68
N GLU A 88 -4.61 10.62 -11.82
CA GLU A 88 -4.60 12.03 -11.39
C GLU A 88 -4.41 12.18 -9.87
N GLN A 89 -5.15 11.40 -9.07
CA GLN A 89 -5.01 11.44 -7.61
C GLN A 89 -3.64 10.92 -7.14
N LYS A 90 -3.10 9.88 -7.79
CA LYS A 90 -1.78 9.33 -7.42
C LYS A 90 -0.65 10.29 -7.74
N THR A 91 -0.74 11.07 -8.82
CA THR A 91 0.28 12.08 -9.14
C THR A 91 0.28 13.17 -8.08
N ASP A 92 -0.90 13.69 -7.72
CA ASP A 92 -1.01 14.76 -6.73
C ASP A 92 -0.52 14.33 -5.34
N GLN A 93 -0.94 13.15 -4.88
CA GLN A 93 -0.52 12.63 -3.57
C GLN A 93 0.98 12.34 -3.52
N LYS A 94 1.56 11.81 -4.61
CA LYS A 94 3.02 11.54 -4.66
C LYS A 94 3.80 12.84 -4.63
N ASP A 95 3.38 13.85 -5.38
CA ASP A 95 4.07 15.14 -5.43
C ASP A 95 4.02 15.86 -4.08
N GLN A 96 2.87 15.82 -3.41
CA GLN A 96 2.73 16.35 -2.05
C GLN A 96 3.63 15.63 -1.04
N LYS A 97 3.66 14.30 -1.08
CA LYS A 97 4.54 13.49 -0.23
C LYS A 97 6.02 13.78 -0.51
N LEU A 98 6.42 13.88 -1.78
CA LEU A 98 7.79 14.20 -2.17
C LEU A 98 8.21 15.58 -1.64
N LYS A 99 7.35 16.60 -1.78
CA LYS A 99 7.61 17.94 -1.22
C LYS A 99 7.75 17.91 0.31
N ALA A 100 6.89 17.17 0.99
CA ALA A 100 6.95 17.02 2.44
C ALA A 100 8.26 16.32 2.89
N LEU A 101 8.63 15.21 2.25
CA LEU A 101 9.88 14.49 2.52
C LEU A 101 11.10 15.37 2.24
N GLN A 102 11.13 16.09 1.11
CA GLN A 102 12.24 17.00 0.78
C GLN A 102 12.39 18.10 1.84
N LYS A 103 11.28 18.63 2.37
CA LYS A 103 11.33 19.62 3.46
C LYS A 103 11.90 19.01 4.75
N GLN A 104 11.49 17.79 5.10
CA GLN A 104 12.01 17.08 6.26
C GLN A 104 13.50 16.79 6.14
N VAL A 105 13.95 16.31 4.97
CA VAL A 105 15.37 16.06 4.69
C VAL A 105 16.18 17.33 4.89
N ARG A 106 15.76 18.47 4.31
CA ARG A 106 16.46 19.75 4.48
C ARG A 106 16.52 20.22 5.93
N GLU A 107 15.48 19.99 6.71
CA GLU A 107 15.48 20.37 8.13
C GLU A 107 16.42 19.49 8.94
N LEU A 108 16.37 18.17 8.71
CA LEU A 108 17.26 17.21 9.36
C LEU A 108 18.72 17.46 8.99
N GLU A 109 19.04 17.80 7.74
CA GLU A 109 20.38 18.18 7.31
C GLU A 109 20.89 19.43 8.04
N LYS A 110 20.03 20.44 8.23
CA LYS A 110 20.40 21.65 8.99
C LYS A 110 20.63 21.36 10.46
N GLU A 111 19.77 20.56 11.07
CA GLU A 111 19.95 20.14 12.46
C GLU A 111 21.22 19.32 12.64
N LEU A 112 21.49 18.40 11.73
CA LEU A 112 22.71 17.60 11.71
C LEU A 112 23.93 18.51 11.64
N HIS A 113 23.96 19.46 10.70
CA HIS A 113 25.09 20.37 10.54
C HIS A 113 25.32 21.24 11.80
N ARG A 114 24.25 21.71 12.45
CA ARG A 114 24.36 22.45 13.72
C ARG A 114 24.93 21.59 14.85
N LYS A 115 24.47 20.34 14.95
CA LYS A 115 24.96 19.38 15.96
C LYS A 115 26.41 18.99 15.70
N GLU A 116 26.80 18.75 14.46
CA GLU A 116 28.18 18.46 14.07
C GLU A 116 29.12 19.64 14.39
N LYS A 117 28.68 20.88 14.11
CA LYS A 117 29.45 22.08 14.46
C LYS A 117 29.66 22.20 15.98
N ALA A 118 28.61 22.05 16.77
CA ALA A 118 28.71 22.09 18.23
C ALA A 118 29.59 20.95 18.78
N LEU A 119 29.49 19.76 18.19
CA LEU A 119 30.34 18.60 18.53
C LEU A 119 31.82 18.91 18.22
N ALA A 120 32.12 19.49 17.07
CA ALA A 120 33.47 19.88 16.69
C ALA A 120 34.05 20.96 17.61
N GLU A 121 33.25 21.96 17.99
CA GLU A 121 33.64 22.99 18.95
C GLU A 121 33.95 22.38 20.34
N ALA A 122 33.10 21.46 20.83
CA ALA A 122 33.35 20.74 22.08
C ALA A 122 34.62 19.88 22.02
N ALA A 123 34.85 19.17 20.92
CA ALA A 123 36.07 18.39 20.71
C ALA A 123 37.32 19.28 20.69
N ALA A 124 37.26 20.46 20.06
CA ALA A 124 38.34 21.43 20.05
C ALA A 124 38.67 21.95 21.46
N LEU A 125 37.65 22.28 22.26
CA LEU A 125 37.85 22.69 23.66
C LEU A 125 38.49 21.59 24.51
N LEU A 126 38.07 20.33 24.35
CA LEU A 126 38.67 19.19 25.05
C LEU A 126 40.14 18.98 24.65
N MET A 127 40.46 19.10 23.35
CA MET A 127 41.84 19.00 22.87
C MET A 127 42.72 20.14 23.42
N LEU A 128 42.21 21.38 23.44
CA LEU A 128 42.93 22.52 24.01
C LEU A 128 43.17 22.34 25.51
N LYS A 129 42.16 21.90 26.27
CA LYS A 129 42.29 21.60 27.69
C LYS A 129 43.37 20.53 27.94
N LYS A 130 43.38 19.45 27.15
CA LYS A 130 44.38 18.39 27.24
C LYS A 130 45.80 18.90 26.94
N LYS A 131 45.96 19.75 25.93
CA LYS A 131 47.27 20.35 25.62
C LYS A 131 47.77 21.27 26.73
N LEU A 132 46.88 22.11 27.29
CA LEU A 132 47.21 22.99 28.40
C LEU A 132 47.64 22.19 29.65
N SER A 133 46.89 21.15 30.02
CA SER A 133 47.27 20.31 31.17
C SER A 133 48.61 19.61 30.96
N GLY A 134 48.92 19.18 29.74
CA GLY A 134 50.24 18.60 29.43
C GLY A 134 51.38 19.62 29.64
N LEU A 135 51.24 20.83 29.08
CA LEU A 135 52.24 21.89 29.24
C LEU A 135 52.43 22.31 30.71
N MET A 136 51.37 22.32 31.51
CA MET A 136 51.48 22.64 32.94
C MET A 136 52.17 21.52 33.73
N GLN A 137 51.93 20.26 33.39
CA GLN A 137 52.58 19.12 34.03
C GLN A 137 54.07 19.05 33.68
N ASP A 138 54.42 19.28 32.42
CA ASP A 138 55.82 19.32 31.96
C ASP A 138 56.63 20.45 32.63
N HIS A 139 55.97 21.50 33.15
CA HIS A 139 56.61 22.62 33.83
C HIS A 139 56.75 22.44 35.36
N GLU A 140 56.02 21.49 35.95
CA GLU A 140 56.12 21.15 37.39
C GLU A 140 57.16 20.07 37.68
N ASP A 141 57.57 19.31 36.65
CA ASP A 141 58.56 18.22 36.72
C ASP A 141 60.01 18.65 36.36
N ASP A 142 60.25 19.94 36.09
CA ASP A 142 61.58 20.61 35.92
C ASP A 142 61.97 21.41 37.19
#